data_AF-A0A4R4D189-F1
#
_entry.id   AF-A0A4R4D189-F1
#
_cell.length_a   1.000
_cell.length_b   1.000
_cell.length_c   1.000
_cell.angle_alpha   90.00
_cell.angle_beta   90.00
_cell.angle_gamma   90.00
#
_symmetry.space_group_name_H-M   'P 1'
#
loop_
_entity.id
_entity.type
_entity.pdbx_description
1 polymer ?
#
loop_
_entity_poly.entity_id
_entity_poly.type
_entity_poly.pdbx_seq_one_letter_code
_entity_poly.pdbx_strand_id
1 'polypeptide(L)'
;MQNTLMEVQSKFSGADVNLLMPISNEAQINPFYKFTVMEVKADVSEKSGDIFKVGSVKTGTANGKDIYSDVFSPAKPLLMKLAAAAGIQFDPNNTFGTFITKNCYKAKAYGAMRMPDGTGKTHCDEKVINLDDEEDRFRLEFMDKALQGITEQKAAQEAAKLFKGEWVDAEDKWGKKCKAFKIADEDRQKYIDRSVLVNMTLLRKTFAEKAMTGAILRVIRALIGMKGTYTLEELKKPFVIPRVTFSPDYNNPEVRRAMLEQGMSSVTNMFGGSRALAAAPSYLDQPAREDFNPEDFSTNAAFASDALDPDDSPFGSAEDFSDPESDPEEEQNAATIDQNDPNQCQKCGAKITDKVSTFAIKNFGKPLCMSCQHKGGAAQ
;
A
#
# COMPACT_ATOMS: atom_id res chain seq x y z
N MET A 1 0.84 28.46 17.42
CA MET A 1 0.41 28.52 16.01
C MET A 1 -0.90 27.77 15.89
N GLN A 2 -2.01 28.49 15.66
CA GLN A 2 -3.36 27.93 15.63
C GLN A 2 -3.61 27.21 14.29
N ASN A 3 -3.42 25.89 14.27
CA ASN A 3 -3.81 25.05 13.12
C ASN A 3 -5.35 24.98 13.02
N THR A 4 -5.96 26.03 12.50
CA THR A 4 -7.38 26.04 12.16
C THR A 4 -7.59 25.42 10.79
N LEU A 5 -8.73 24.75 10.59
CA LEU A 5 -9.16 24.22 9.28
C LEU A 5 -9.10 25.33 8.20
N MET A 6 -9.33 26.59 8.59
CA MET A 6 -9.19 27.79 7.75
C MET A 6 -7.75 28.11 7.33
N GLU A 7 -6.71 27.80 8.12
CA GLU A 7 -5.31 27.94 7.68
C GLU A 7 -4.93 26.86 6.66
N VAL A 8 -5.44 25.64 6.83
CA VAL A 8 -5.31 24.57 5.83
C VAL A 8 -6.07 24.97 4.57
N GLN A 9 -7.30 25.46 4.70
CA GLN A 9 -8.09 25.95 3.58
C GLN A 9 -7.41 27.13 2.87
N SER A 10 -6.92 28.16 3.57
CA SER A 10 -6.24 29.29 2.93
C SER A 10 -4.91 28.90 2.27
N LYS A 11 -4.16 27.95 2.85
CA LYS A 11 -2.93 27.40 2.23
C LYS A 11 -3.21 26.52 1.02
N PHE A 12 -4.30 25.73 1.03
CA PHE A 12 -4.56 24.71 0.00
C PHE A 12 -5.69 25.04 -0.98
N SER A 13 -6.58 26.00 -0.69
CA SER A 13 -7.59 26.52 -1.63
C SER A 13 -7.01 27.48 -2.66
N GLY A 14 -5.82 28.05 -2.40
CA GLY A 14 -5.02 28.79 -3.38
C GLY A 14 -3.85 27.99 -3.96
N ALA A 15 -3.60 26.76 -3.49
CA ALA A 15 -2.52 25.91 -3.98
C ALA A 15 -3.02 24.93 -5.04
N ASP A 16 -2.14 24.60 -5.97
CA ASP A 16 -2.40 23.72 -7.11
C ASP A 16 -2.49 22.25 -6.65
N VAL A 17 -3.56 21.89 -5.92
CA VAL A 17 -3.72 20.57 -5.26
C VAL A 17 -5.10 19.93 -5.52
N ASN A 18 -5.16 18.59 -5.48
CA ASN A 18 -6.41 17.83 -5.54
C ASN A 18 -6.92 17.54 -4.13
N LEU A 19 -7.85 18.35 -3.63
CA LEU A 19 -8.46 18.11 -2.32
C LEU A 19 -9.51 16.99 -2.39
N LEU A 20 -9.25 15.91 -1.67
CA LEU A 20 -10.14 14.76 -1.60
C LEU A 20 -10.90 14.80 -0.28
N MET A 21 -11.95 15.62 -0.19
CA MET A 21 -13.08 15.53 0.76
C MET A 21 -13.97 16.79 0.74
N PRO A 22 -15.31 16.66 0.90
CA PRO A 22 -16.19 17.81 1.12
C PRO A 22 -15.91 18.41 2.52
N ILE A 23 -15.65 19.72 2.55
CA ILE A 23 -15.31 20.45 3.76
C ILE A 23 -16.60 20.76 4.52
N SER A 24 -16.77 20.22 5.74
CA SER A 24 -17.71 20.75 6.72
C SER A 24 -17.03 21.90 7.47
N ASN A 25 -17.58 23.11 7.34
CA ASN A 25 -17.08 24.30 8.03
C ASN A 25 -17.59 24.32 9.47
N GLU A 26 -16.98 23.57 10.39
CA GLU A 26 -17.17 23.82 11.82
C GLU A 26 -15.84 23.81 12.58
N ALA A 27 -15.61 24.93 13.27
CA ALA A 27 -14.41 25.22 14.03
C ALA A 27 -14.74 25.27 15.52
N GLN A 28 -14.41 24.18 16.23
CA GLN A 28 -13.73 24.24 17.52
C GLN A 28 -13.06 22.89 17.76
N ILE A 29 -11.79 22.78 17.40
CA ILE A 29 -11.02 21.56 17.68
C ILE A 29 -10.59 21.65 19.13
N ASN A 30 -11.08 20.71 19.93
CA ASN A 30 -10.68 20.51 21.32
C ASN A 30 -9.13 20.42 21.41
N PRO A 31 -8.45 21.03 22.40
CA PRO A 31 -6.98 20.99 22.58
C PRO A 31 -6.30 19.60 22.62
N PHE A 32 -7.07 18.52 22.59
CA PHE A 32 -6.57 17.14 22.45
C PHE A 32 -6.33 16.69 20.99
N TYR A 33 -6.85 17.42 20.00
CA TYR A 33 -6.85 16.99 18.60
C TYR A 33 -6.20 18.03 17.68
N LYS A 34 -5.47 17.55 16.67
CA LYS A 34 -4.81 18.38 15.66
C LYS A 34 -5.19 17.90 14.25
N PHE A 35 -5.35 18.84 13.34
CA PHE A 35 -5.44 18.54 11.90
C PHE A 35 -4.05 18.18 11.35
N THR A 36 -3.96 16.99 10.80
CA THR A 36 -2.83 16.51 10.02
C THR A 36 -3.25 16.43 8.56
N VAL A 37 -2.40 16.89 7.66
CA VAL A 37 -2.66 16.83 6.22
C VAL A 37 -1.73 15.78 5.62
N MET A 38 -2.30 14.77 4.98
CA MET A 38 -1.55 13.74 4.27
C MET A 38 -1.49 14.11 2.78
N GLU A 39 -0.29 14.20 2.24
CA GLU A 39 -0.07 14.44 0.81
C GLU A 39 0.33 13.14 0.10
N VAL A 40 -0.36 12.83 -1.00
CA VAL A 40 -0.08 11.67 -1.85
C VAL A 40 0.16 12.15 -3.27
N LYS A 41 1.36 11.90 -3.80
CA LYS A 41 1.71 12.23 -5.19
C LYS A 41 1.47 11.03 -6.09
N ALA A 42 0.77 11.24 -7.21
CA ALA A 42 0.64 10.23 -8.24
C ALA A 42 1.92 10.14 -9.06
N ASP A 43 2.39 8.92 -9.32
CA ASP A 43 3.50 8.72 -10.26
C ASP A 43 2.94 8.65 -11.69
N VAL A 44 3.23 9.69 -12.47
CA VAL A 44 2.75 9.88 -13.85
C VAL A 44 3.64 9.17 -14.87
N SER A 45 4.71 8.47 -14.44
CA SER A 45 5.55 7.72 -15.35
C SER A 45 4.82 6.52 -15.98
N GLU A 46 5.15 6.18 -17.22
CA GLU A 46 4.50 5.09 -17.96
C GLU A 46 4.65 3.70 -17.30
N LYS A 47 5.61 3.56 -16.38
CA LYS A 47 5.95 2.30 -15.71
C LYS A 47 5.36 2.16 -14.30
N SER A 48 4.79 3.23 -13.75
CA SER A 48 4.34 3.25 -12.36
C SER A 48 3.16 2.33 -12.09
N GLY A 49 2.26 2.23 -13.07
CA GLY A 49 0.95 1.58 -12.90
C GLY A 49 0.02 2.33 -11.95
N ASP A 50 0.34 3.57 -11.53
CA ASP A 50 -0.53 4.41 -10.68
C ASP A 50 -1.75 4.93 -11.45
N ILE A 51 -1.61 5.08 -12.78
CA ILE A 51 -2.64 5.62 -13.68
C ILE A 51 -2.72 4.79 -14.97
N PHE A 52 -3.88 4.81 -15.62
CA PHE A 52 -4.05 4.23 -16.95
C PHE A 52 -4.86 5.17 -17.85
N LYS A 53 -4.51 5.24 -19.14
CA LYS A 53 -5.20 6.09 -20.12
C LYS A 53 -6.59 5.51 -20.42
N VAL A 54 -7.62 6.34 -20.38
CA VAL A 54 -9.02 5.95 -20.63
C VAL A 54 -9.59 6.55 -21.91
N GLY A 55 -9.01 7.65 -22.40
CA GLY A 55 -9.47 8.31 -23.61
C GLY A 55 -8.81 9.66 -23.79
N SER A 56 -9.43 10.49 -24.62
CA SER A 56 -9.02 11.87 -24.85
C SER A 56 -10.26 12.76 -24.82
N VAL A 57 -10.17 13.90 -24.16
CA VAL A 57 -11.27 14.87 -24.04
C VAL A 57 -10.85 16.15 -24.76
N LYS A 58 -11.80 16.77 -25.46
CA LYS A 58 -11.60 18.05 -26.13
C LYS A 58 -11.39 19.14 -25.08
N THR A 59 -10.20 19.71 -25.04
CA THR A 59 -9.75 20.69 -24.03
C THR A 59 -9.88 22.13 -24.53
N GLY A 60 -9.95 22.31 -25.86
CA GLY A 60 -10.12 23.63 -26.45
C GLY A 60 -10.14 23.61 -27.97
N THR A 61 -10.14 24.81 -28.55
CA THR A 61 -10.06 25.03 -29.99
C THR A 61 -9.00 26.08 -30.25
N ALA A 62 -7.96 25.74 -31.01
CA ALA A 62 -6.96 26.72 -31.45
C ALA A 62 -6.90 26.71 -32.98
N ASN A 63 -6.96 27.90 -33.59
CA ASN A 63 -6.93 28.08 -35.04
C ASN A 63 -7.97 27.22 -35.79
N GLY A 64 -9.18 27.09 -35.24
CA GLY A 64 -10.27 26.32 -35.84
C GLY A 64 -10.10 24.79 -35.79
N LYS A 65 -9.05 24.28 -35.11
CA LYS A 65 -8.85 22.85 -34.86
C LYS A 65 -9.08 22.51 -33.39
N ASP A 66 -9.79 21.41 -33.17
CA ASP A 66 -10.06 20.86 -31.85
C ASP A 66 -8.77 20.31 -31.23
N ILE A 67 -8.42 20.80 -30.03
CA ILE A 67 -7.32 20.29 -29.24
C ILE A 67 -7.88 19.24 -28.28
N TYR A 68 -7.31 18.04 -28.35
CA TYR A 68 -7.64 16.93 -27.45
C TYR A 68 -6.51 16.71 -26.46
N SER A 69 -6.84 16.60 -25.17
CA SER A 69 -5.91 16.15 -24.13
C SER A 69 -6.23 14.73 -23.72
N ASP A 70 -5.18 13.94 -23.49
CA ASP A 70 -5.33 12.61 -22.93
C ASP A 70 -5.83 12.65 -21.50
N VAL A 71 -6.71 11.70 -21.20
CA VAL A 71 -7.37 11.55 -19.91
C VAL A 71 -7.05 10.19 -19.32
N PHE A 72 -6.76 10.20 -18.03
CA PHE A 72 -6.26 9.07 -17.26
C PHE A 72 -7.19 8.77 -16.09
N SER A 73 -7.24 7.52 -15.65
CA SER A 73 -7.94 7.10 -14.44
C SER A 73 -6.96 6.51 -13.43
N PRO A 74 -7.13 6.80 -12.13
CA PRO A 74 -6.34 6.19 -11.07
C PRO A 74 -6.53 4.67 -11.02
N ALA A 75 -5.40 3.97 -11.00
CA ALA A 75 -5.31 2.52 -10.91
C ALA A 75 -5.28 2.04 -9.46
N LYS A 76 -5.26 0.70 -9.29
CA LYS A 76 -5.20 0.04 -7.97
C LYS A 76 -4.09 0.61 -7.06
N PRO A 77 -2.83 0.77 -7.49
CA PRO A 77 -1.76 1.21 -6.59
C PRO A 77 -2.00 2.60 -6.00
N LEU A 78 -2.37 3.58 -6.82
CA LEU A 78 -2.68 4.94 -6.36
C LEU A 78 -3.88 4.97 -5.41
N LEU A 79 -4.95 4.24 -5.75
CA LEU A 79 -6.14 4.15 -4.91
C LEU A 79 -5.85 3.53 -3.53
N MET A 80 -4.97 2.52 -3.47
CA MET A 80 -4.56 1.92 -2.20
C MET A 80 -3.69 2.86 -1.37
N LYS A 81 -2.79 3.63 -1.99
CA LYS A 81 -2.02 4.69 -1.29
C LYS A 81 -2.95 5.75 -0.69
N LEU A 82 -3.95 6.19 -1.47
CA LEU A 82 -4.96 7.14 -1.01
C LEU A 82 -5.82 6.57 0.12
N ALA A 83 -6.23 5.30 0.03
CA ALA A 83 -7.00 4.64 1.08
C ALA A 83 -6.21 4.55 2.40
N ALA A 84 -4.92 4.22 2.32
CA ALA A 84 -4.03 4.20 3.48
C ALA A 84 -3.87 5.59 4.10
N ALA A 85 -3.66 6.63 3.26
CA ALA A 85 -3.56 8.02 3.72
C ALA A 85 -4.86 8.53 4.35
N ALA A 86 -6.02 8.15 3.81
CA ALA A 86 -7.34 8.46 4.36
C ALA A 86 -7.71 7.64 5.61
N GLY A 87 -6.92 6.60 5.95
CA GLY A 87 -7.22 5.71 7.07
C GLY A 87 -8.52 4.92 6.85
N ILE A 88 -8.82 4.54 5.61
CA ILE A 88 -9.98 3.70 5.30
C ILE A 88 -9.73 2.30 5.87
N GLN A 89 -10.70 1.81 6.63
CA GLN A 89 -10.72 0.46 7.15
C GLN A 89 -11.83 -0.32 6.45
N PHE A 90 -11.49 -1.54 6.03
CA PHE A 90 -12.47 -2.48 5.46
C PHE A 90 -12.90 -3.47 6.53
N ASP A 91 -14.20 -3.75 6.57
CA ASP A 91 -14.74 -4.76 7.47
C ASP A 91 -14.31 -6.15 6.98
N PRO A 92 -13.51 -6.90 7.76
CA PRO A 92 -13.05 -8.24 7.37
C PRO A 92 -14.18 -9.26 7.25
N ASN A 93 -15.27 -9.09 7.99
CA ASN A 93 -16.38 -10.05 8.04
C ASN A 93 -17.41 -9.78 6.93
N ASN A 94 -17.62 -8.52 6.57
CA ASN A 94 -18.61 -8.13 5.57
C ASN A 94 -18.03 -7.88 4.17
N THR A 95 -16.69 -7.78 4.03
CA THR A 95 -16.01 -7.66 2.73
C THR A 95 -15.67 -9.04 2.18
N PHE A 96 -16.61 -9.65 1.46
CA PHE A 96 -16.45 -10.97 0.87
C PHE A 96 -17.12 -11.06 -0.51
N GLY A 97 -16.84 -12.14 -1.24
CA GLY A 97 -17.51 -12.43 -2.50
C GLY A 97 -18.16 -13.80 -2.50
N THR A 98 -19.25 -13.91 -3.25
CA THR A 98 -20.10 -15.10 -3.35
C THR A 98 -20.30 -15.49 -4.79
N PHE A 99 -20.33 -16.81 -5.03
CA PHE A 99 -20.80 -17.35 -6.30
C PHE A 99 -22.32 -17.29 -6.31
N ILE A 100 -22.89 -16.57 -7.28
CA ILE A 100 -24.34 -16.61 -7.55
C ILE A 100 -24.64 -17.85 -8.40
N THR A 101 -23.80 -18.09 -9.39
CA THR A 101 -23.79 -19.29 -10.23
C THR A 101 -22.35 -19.73 -10.47
N LYS A 102 -22.14 -20.86 -11.14
CA LYS A 102 -20.81 -21.32 -11.54
C LYS A 102 -20.04 -20.27 -12.37
N ASN A 103 -20.76 -19.47 -13.17
CA ASN A 103 -20.19 -18.49 -14.09
C ASN A 103 -20.35 -17.04 -13.60
N CYS A 104 -21.06 -16.80 -12.50
CA CYS A 104 -21.32 -15.45 -12.00
C CYS A 104 -20.81 -15.29 -10.56
N TYR A 105 -19.93 -14.32 -10.36
CA TYR A 105 -19.36 -14.00 -9.05
C TYR A 105 -19.68 -12.56 -8.66
N LYS A 106 -20.16 -12.40 -7.43
CA LYS A 106 -20.55 -11.12 -6.85
C LYS A 106 -19.67 -10.83 -5.64
N ALA A 107 -18.91 -9.75 -5.71
CA ALA A 107 -18.12 -9.23 -4.60
C ALA A 107 -18.83 -8.06 -3.94
N LYS A 108 -18.78 -7.99 -2.61
CA LYS A 108 -19.22 -6.85 -1.81
C LYS A 108 -18.06 -6.35 -0.97
N ALA A 109 -17.95 -5.03 -0.83
CA ALA A 109 -16.97 -4.40 0.04
C ALA A 109 -17.64 -3.38 0.95
N TYR A 110 -17.22 -3.36 2.21
CA TYR A 110 -17.69 -2.43 3.22
C TYR A 110 -16.49 -1.66 3.77
N GLY A 111 -16.48 -0.35 3.55
CA GLY A 111 -15.42 0.53 4.01
C GLY A 111 -15.94 1.61 4.93
N ALA A 112 -15.12 1.98 5.91
CA ALA A 112 -15.38 3.07 6.83
C ALA A 112 -14.16 3.99 6.91
N MET A 113 -14.39 5.29 7.09
CA MET A 113 -13.35 6.26 7.43
C MET A 113 -13.88 7.32 8.40
N ARG A 114 -12.97 7.98 9.10
CA ARG A 114 -13.29 9.13 9.96
C ARG A 114 -13.08 10.42 9.18
N MET A 115 -14.09 11.29 9.21
CA MET A 115 -14.01 12.60 8.58
C MET A 115 -13.25 13.59 9.47
N PRO A 116 -12.76 14.71 8.90
CA PRO A 116 -12.10 15.77 9.65
C PRO A 116 -12.96 16.38 10.77
N ASP A 117 -14.28 16.28 10.70
CA ASP A 117 -15.19 16.70 11.78
C ASP A 117 -15.36 15.62 12.88
N GLY A 118 -14.63 14.50 12.78
CA GLY A 118 -14.68 13.37 13.71
C GLY A 118 -15.84 12.39 13.44
N THR A 119 -16.77 12.73 12.56
CA THR A 119 -17.89 11.85 12.21
C THR A 119 -17.40 10.63 11.41
N GLY A 120 -18.10 9.50 11.55
CA GLY A 120 -17.81 8.31 10.77
C GLY A 120 -18.57 8.34 9.45
N LYS A 121 -17.87 8.10 8.34
CA LYS A 121 -18.49 7.87 7.03
C LYS A 121 -18.27 6.43 6.63
N THR A 122 -19.36 5.73 6.33
CA THR A 122 -19.34 4.36 5.81
C THR A 122 -19.85 4.34 4.38
N HIS A 123 -19.39 3.36 3.60
CA HIS A 123 -19.92 3.11 2.26
C HIS A 123 -19.83 1.62 1.94
N CYS A 124 -20.82 1.12 1.22
CA CYS A 124 -20.80 -0.23 0.68
C CYS A 124 -21.04 -0.19 -0.83
N ASP A 125 -20.29 -1.01 -1.55
CA ASP A 125 -20.45 -1.16 -3.00
C ASP A 125 -20.21 -2.62 -3.38
N GLU A 126 -20.74 -3.02 -4.52
CA GLU A 126 -20.68 -4.37 -5.04
C GLU A 126 -20.24 -4.39 -6.50
N LYS A 127 -19.57 -5.47 -6.89
CA LYS A 127 -19.21 -5.72 -8.28
C LYS A 127 -19.56 -7.15 -8.66
N VAL A 128 -20.33 -7.28 -9.73
CA VAL A 128 -20.72 -8.55 -10.32
C VAL A 128 -19.95 -8.74 -11.62
N ILE A 129 -19.39 -9.93 -11.81
CA ILE A 129 -18.80 -10.36 -13.08
C ILE A 129 -19.47 -11.67 -13.47
N ASN A 130 -20.12 -11.65 -14.64
CA ASN A 130 -20.70 -12.83 -15.27
C ASN A 130 -19.81 -13.24 -16.45
N LEU A 131 -19.31 -14.46 -16.42
CA LEU A 131 -18.42 -14.99 -17.45
C LEU A 131 -19.14 -15.18 -18.79
N ASP A 132 -20.44 -15.47 -18.79
CA ASP A 132 -21.19 -15.68 -20.03
C ASP A 132 -21.35 -14.34 -20.79
N ASP A 133 -21.71 -13.26 -20.10
CA ASP A 133 -21.80 -11.92 -20.67
C ASP A 133 -20.43 -11.42 -21.20
N GLU A 134 -19.35 -11.77 -20.48
CA GLU A 134 -17.98 -11.42 -20.89
C GLU A 134 -17.53 -12.22 -22.11
N GLU A 135 -17.94 -13.48 -22.23
CA GLU A 135 -17.67 -14.33 -23.40
C GLU A 135 -18.34 -13.77 -24.65
N ASP A 136 -19.61 -13.36 -24.54
CA ASP A 136 -20.35 -12.75 -25.65
C ASP A 136 -19.76 -11.39 -26.05
N ARG A 137 -19.32 -10.58 -25.08
CA ARG A 137 -18.58 -9.35 -25.37
C ARG A 137 -17.29 -9.63 -26.14
N PHE A 138 -16.50 -10.62 -25.72
CA PHE A 138 -15.28 -10.98 -26.44
C PHE A 138 -15.58 -11.51 -27.84
N ARG A 139 -16.62 -12.32 -28.02
CA ARG A 139 -17.04 -12.80 -29.35
C ARG A 139 -17.34 -11.63 -30.29
N LEU A 140 -18.17 -10.68 -29.86
CA LEU A 140 -18.49 -9.49 -30.65
C LEU A 140 -17.24 -8.68 -31.00
N GLU A 141 -16.38 -8.42 -30.02
CA GLU A 141 -15.14 -7.67 -30.25
C GLU A 141 -14.22 -8.34 -31.29
N PHE A 142 -14.06 -9.66 -31.23
CA PHE A 142 -13.21 -10.39 -32.18
C PHE A 142 -13.87 -10.60 -33.53
N MET A 143 -15.21 -10.67 -33.59
CA MET A 143 -15.96 -10.65 -34.85
C MET A 143 -15.72 -9.34 -35.60
N ASP A 144 -15.86 -8.20 -34.92
CA ASP A 144 -15.64 -6.88 -35.51
C ASP A 144 -14.20 -6.71 -36.00
N LYS A 145 -13.21 -7.12 -35.18
CA LYS A 145 -11.80 -7.09 -35.57
C LYS A 145 -11.50 -7.98 -36.77
N ALA A 146 -12.12 -9.14 -36.87
CA ALA A 146 -11.90 -10.04 -37.99
C ALA A 146 -12.56 -9.55 -39.29
N LEU A 147 -13.61 -8.73 -39.19
CA LEU A 147 -14.27 -8.07 -40.34
C LEU A 147 -13.52 -6.80 -40.79
N GLN A 148 -13.20 -5.91 -39.85
CA GLN A 148 -12.59 -4.60 -40.10
C GLN A 148 -11.07 -4.68 -40.31
N GLY A 149 -10.43 -5.76 -39.84
CA GLY A 149 -8.99 -5.94 -39.84
C GLY A 149 -8.35 -5.50 -38.52
N ILE A 150 -7.30 -6.22 -38.12
CA ILE A 150 -6.59 -5.98 -36.85
C ILE A 150 -5.61 -4.82 -37.05
N THR A 151 -5.90 -3.66 -36.45
CA THR A 151 -5.06 -2.45 -36.56
C THR A 151 -3.84 -2.45 -35.63
N GLU A 152 -3.90 -3.21 -34.53
CA GLU A 152 -2.83 -3.26 -33.54
C GLU A 152 -1.64 -4.09 -34.06
N GLN A 153 -0.46 -3.45 -34.18
CA GLN A 153 0.71 -4.03 -34.85
C GLN A 153 1.14 -5.38 -34.29
N LYS A 154 1.16 -5.55 -32.95
CA LYS A 154 1.55 -6.82 -32.31
C LYS A 154 0.53 -7.92 -32.59
N ALA A 155 -0.75 -7.62 -32.39
CA ALA A 155 -1.84 -8.57 -32.62
C ALA A 155 -1.95 -8.96 -34.11
N ALA A 156 -1.76 -8.00 -35.02
CA ALA A 156 -1.77 -8.23 -36.46
C ALA A 156 -0.63 -9.16 -36.91
N GLN A 157 0.58 -8.97 -36.37
CA GLN A 157 1.73 -9.84 -36.66
C GLN A 157 1.54 -11.26 -36.14
N GLU A 158 0.97 -11.43 -34.94
CA GLU A 158 0.68 -12.75 -34.39
C GLU A 158 -0.43 -13.46 -35.19
N ALA A 159 -1.48 -12.73 -35.57
CA ALA A 159 -2.53 -13.26 -36.42
C ALA A 159 -1.98 -13.68 -37.80
N ALA A 160 -1.11 -12.87 -38.41
CA ALA A 160 -0.50 -13.18 -39.70
C ALA A 160 0.42 -14.42 -39.67
N LYS A 161 0.99 -14.77 -38.52
CA LYS A 161 1.77 -16.01 -38.36
C LYS A 161 0.90 -17.25 -38.28
N LEU A 162 -0.34 -17.11 -37.80
CA LEU A 162 -1.21 -18.22 -37.42
C LEU A 162 -2.35 -18.47 -38.41
N PHE A 163 -2.77 -17.44 -39.15
CA PHE A 163 -3.94 -17.47 -40.02
C PHE A 163 -3.60 -16.88 -41.39
N LYS A 164 -4.29 -17.37 -42.42
CA LYS A 164 -4.18 -16.80 -43.78
C LYS A 164 -4.96 -15.48 -43.84
N GLY A 165 -4.41 -14.51 -44.56
CA GLY A 165 -5.03 -13.18 -44.67
C GLY A 165 -4.22 -12.20 -45.50
N GLU A 166 -4.74 -10.99 -45.60
CA GLU A 166 -4.17 -9.90 -46.41
C GLU A 166 -3.86 -8.68 -45.54
N TRP A 167 -2.78 -7.97 -45.89
CA TRP A 167 -2.44 -6.69 -45.27
C TRP A 167 -3.14 -5.58 -46.03
N VAL A 168 -3.99 -4.83 -45.34
CA VAL A 168 -4.73 -3.69 -45.89
C VAL A 168 -4.21 -2.42 -45.23
N ASP A 169 -4.00 -1.37 -46.02
CA ASP A 169 -3.72 -0.05 -45.48
C ASP A 169 -5.00 0.48 -44.81
N ALA A 170 -4.93 0.66 -43.50
CA ALA A 170 -6.01 1.18 -42.68
C ALA A 170 -5.57 2.46 -41.96
N GLU A 171 -6.53 3.20 -41.44
CA GLU A 171 -6.26 4.29 -40.51
C GLU A 171 -6.63 3.83 -39.11
N ASP A 172 -5.73 4.06 -38.15
CA ASP A 172 -5.99 3.76 -36.75
C ASP A 172 -7.06 4.70 -36.20
N LYS A 173 -7.55 4.42 -34.99
CA LYS A 173 -8.54 5.26 -34.27
C LYS A 173 -8.11 6.73 -34.09
N TRP A 174 -6.84 7.04 -34.35
CA TRP A 174 -6.25 8.38 -34.27
C TRP A 174 -5.85 8.97 -35.64
N GLY A 175 -6.35 8.42 -36.75
CA GLY A 175 -6.09 8.90 -38.11
C GLY A 175 -4.65 8.67 -38.59
N LYS A 176 -3.91 7.77 -37.92
CA LYS A 176 -2.56 7.39 -38.31
C LYS A 176 -2.62 6.20 -39.25
N LYS A 177 -1.97 6.29 -40.41
CA LYS A 177 -1.87 5.17 -41.36
C LYS A 177 -1.19 3.97 -40.69
N CYS A 178 -1.89 2.85 -40.61
CA CYS A 178 -1.43 1.60 -40.04
C CYS A 178 -1.73 0.45 -41.01
N LYS A 179 -0.91 -0.60 -40.97
CA LYS A 179 -1.17 -1.81 -41.75
C LYS A 179 -2.07 -2.73 -40.92
N ALA A 180 -3.32 -2.87 -41.32
CA ALA A 180 -4.24 -3.80 -40.69
C ALA A 180 -4.13 -5.18 -41.34
N PHE A 181 -4.19 -6.24 -40.52
CA PHE A 181 -4.24 -7.60 -41.05
C PHE A 181 -5.69 -8.10 -41.07
N LYS A 182 -6.21 -8.37 -42.27
CA LYS A 182 -7.55 -8.92 -42.49
C LYS A 182 -7.48 -10.42 -42.67
N ILE A 183 -8.20 -11.15 -41.84
CA ILE A 183 -8.20 -12.62 -41.84
C ILE A 183 -9.12 -13.10 -42.97
N ALA A 184 -8.69 -14.14 -43.69
CA ALA A 184 -9.49 -14.79 -44.72
C ALA A 184 -10.80 -15.36 -44.16
N ASP A 185 -11.85 -15.38 -44.96
CA ASP A 185 -13.18 -15.82 -44.53
C ASP A 185 -13.17 -17.25 -43.94
N GLU A 186 -12.33 -18.13 -44.48
CA GLU A 186 -12.18 -19.53 -44.04
C GLU A 186 -11.61 -19.69 -42.62
N ASP A 187 -10.73 -18.78 -42.20
CA ASP A 187 -10.03 -18.84 -40.91
C ASP A 187 -10.62 -17.87 -39.87
N ARG A 188 -11.62 -17.06 -40.24
CA ARG A 188 -12.26 -16.07 -39.38
C ARG A 188 -12.80 -16.70 -38.09
N GLN A 189 -13.54 -17.81 -38.21
CA GLN A 189 -14.12 -18.47 -37.05
C GLN A 189 -13.05 -19.02 -36.10
N LYS A 190 -11.98 -19.61 -36.64
CA LYS A 190 -10.87 -20.15 -35.84
C LYS A 190 -10.13 -19.05 -35.08
N TYR A 191 -9.99 -17.86 -35.67
CA TYR A 191 -9.42 -16.70 -34.99
C TYR A 191 -10.31 -16.24 -33.82
N ILE A 192 -11.62 -16.12 -34.04
CA ILE A 192 -12.57 -15.72 -33.00
C ILE A 192 -12.52 -16.72 -31.85
N ASP A 193 -12.69 -18.01 -32.14
CA ASP A 193 -12.74 -19.06 -31.11
C ASP A 193 -11.44 -19.12 -30.29
N ARG A 194 -10.28 -19.04 -30.95
CA ARG A 194 -8.99 -19.01 -30.25
C ARG A 194 -8.83 -17.76 -29.38
N SER A 195 -9.20 -16.60 -29.91
CA SER A 195 -9.03 -15.32 -29.21
C SER A 195 -9.96 -15.24 -28.00
N VAL A 196 -11.21 -15.69 -28.14
CA VAL A 196 -12.17 -15.83 -27.04
C VAL A 196 -11.66 -16.82 -26.01
N LEU A 197 -11.19 -18.00 -26.43
CA LEU A 197 -10.67 -19.02 -25.51
C LEU A 197 -9.53 -18.47 -24.65
N VAL A 198 -8.53 -17.83 -25.26
CA VAL A 198 -7.38 -17.27 -24.52
C VAL A 198 -7.84 -16.23 -23.47
N ASN A 199 -8.70 -15.28 -23.86
CA ASN A 199 -9.19 -14.24 -22.96
C ASN A 199 -10.09 -14.80 -21.86
N MET A 200 -10.95 -15.76 -22.20
CA MET A 200 -11.81 -16.44 -21.25
C MET A 200 -11.03 -17.30 -20.26
N THR A 201 -9.96 -17.99 -20.66
CA THR A 201 -9.12 -18.75 -19.73
C THR A 201 -8.47 -17.83 -18.70
N LEU A 202 -7.94 -16.68 -19.12
CA LEU A 202 -7.36 -15.69 -18.21
C LEU A 202 -8.41 -15.09 -17.27
N LEU A 203 -9.61 -14.80 -17.79
CA LEU A 203 -10.70 -14.26 -16.99
C LEU A 203 -11.23 -15.30 -15.99
N ARG A 204 -11.50 -16.54 -16.42
CA ARG A 204 -11.94 -17.65 -15.55
C ARG A 204 -10.97 -17.91 -14.39
N LYS A 205 -9.67 -17.69 -14.59
CA LYS A 205 -8.66 -17.80 -13.52
C LYS A 205 -8.75 -16.67 -12.49
N THR A 206 -9.11 -15.45 -12.90
CA THR A 206 -8.92 -14.22 -12.08
C THR A 206 -10.21 -13.44 -11.80
N PHE A 207 -11.36 -13.87 -12.29
CA PHE A 207 -12.60 -13.08 -12.20
C PHE A 207 -13.05 -12.82 -10.76
N ALA A 208 -12.91 -13.79 -9.86
CA ALA A 208 -13.22 -13.59 -8.44
C ALA A 208 -12.36 -12.47 -7.82
N GLU A 209 -11.05 -12.48 -8.07
CA GLU A 209 -10.12 -11.44 -7.61
C GLU A 209 -10.41 -10.07 -8.25
N LYS A 210 -10.77 -10.05 -9.54
CA LYS A 210 -11.16 -8.83 -10.26
C LYS A 210 -12.48 -8.24 -9.77
N ALA A 211 -13.40 -9.09 -9.32
CA ALA A 211 -14.65 -8.66 -8.70
C ALA A 211 -14.37 -8.05 -7.33
N MET A 212 -13.64 -8.76 -6.45
CA MET A 212 -13.25 -8.28 -5.11
C MET A 212 -12.48 -6.96 -5.17
N THR A 213 -11.41 -6.93 -5.97
CA THR A 213 -10.62 -5.71 -6.17
C THR A 213 -11.51 -4.59 -6.70
N GLY A 214 -12.39 -4.86 -7.65
CA GLY A 214 -13.26 -3.83 -8.19
C GLY A 214 -14.26 -3.27 -7.18
N ALA A 215 -14.84 -4.10 -6.31
CA ALA A 215 -15.72 -3.65 -5.23
C ALA A 215 -14.98 -2.74 -4.23
N ILE A 216 -13.79 -3.17 -3.78
CA ILE A 216 -12.92 -2.38 -2.88
C ILE A 216 -12.59 -1.02 -3.50
N LEU A 217 -12.14 -1.00 -4.76
CA LEU A 217 -11.77 0.23 -5.44
C LEU A 217 -12.97 1.17 -5.70
N ARG A 218 -14.20 0.65 -5.78
CA ARG A 218 -15.42 1.48 -5.85
C ARG A 218 -15.70 2.16 -4.51
N VAL A 219 -15.61 1.40 -3.41
CA VAL A 219 -15.76 1.94 -2.04
C VAL A 219 -14.73 3.03 -1.76
N ILE A 220 -13.46 2.83 -2.12
CA ILE A 220 -12.41 3.86 -1.93
C ILE A 220 -12.81 5.15 -2.64
N ARG A 221 -13.22 5.07 -3.91
CA ARG A 221 -13.60 6.25 -4.71
C ARG A 221 -14.77 7.00 -4.09
N ALA A 222 -15.79 6.28 -3.63
CA ALA A 222 -16.99 6.86 -3.03
C ALA A 222 -16.74 7.48 -1.65
N LEU A 223 -15.87 6.87 -0.85
CA LEU A 223 -15.48 7.42 0.45
C LEU A 223 -14.76 8.74 0.27
N ILE A 224 -13.65 8.77 -0.48
CA ILE A 224 -12.82 9.98 -0.65
C ILE A 224 -13.39 11.00 -1.64
N GLY A 225 -14.43 10.64 -2.38
CA GLY A 225 -15.13 11.54 -3.31
C GLY A 225 -14.30 11.92 -4.54
N MET A 226 -13.43 11.03 -5.01
CA MET A 226 -12.55 11.34 -6.14
C MET A 226 -13.27 11.26 -7.49
N LYS A 227 -12.81 12.07 -8.45
CA LYS A 227 -13.25 12.05 -9.84
C LYS A 227 -12.83 10.74 -10.50
N GLY A 228 -13.62 10.26 -11.47
CA GLY A 228 -13.30 9.04 -12.21
C GLY A 228 -12.11 9.19 -13.17
N THR A 229 -11.88 10.42 -13.65
CA THR A 229 -10.94 10.72 -14.74
C THR A 229 -10.21 12.04 -14.50
N TYR A 230 -8.94 12.10 -14.85
CA TYR A 230 -8.08 13.26 -14.65
C TYR A 230 -7.22 13.55 -15.87
N THR A 231 -6.91 14.82 -16.11
CA THR A 231 -5.87 15.21 -17.08
C THR A 231 -4.48 14.99 -16.48
N LEU A 232 -3.45 14.97 -17.32
CA LEU A 232 -2.06 14.83 -16.86
C LEU A 232 -1.65 16.02 -15.95
N GLU A 233 -2.15 17.21 -16.24
CA GLU A 233 -1.89 18.42 -15.44
C GLU A 233 -2.56 18.34 -14.07
N GLU A 234 -3.80 17.84 -14.01
CA GLU A 234 -4.48 17.58 -12.73
C GLU A 234 -3.73 16.52 -11.90
N LEU A 235 -3.22 15.45 -12.52
CA LEU A 235 -2.53 14.36 -11.79
C LEU A 235 -1.16 14.74 -11.22
N LYS A 236 -0.49 15.75 -11.80
CA LYS A 236 0.77 16.28 -11.25
C LYS A 236 0.56 16.97 -9.90
N LYS A 237 -0.66 17.44 -9.64
CA LYS A 237 -1.04 18.08 -8.39
C LYS A 237 -1.15 17.02 -7.29
N PRO A 238 -0.55 17.24 -6.11
CA PRO A 238 -0.64 16.28 -5.01
C PRO A 238 -2.09 16.14 -4.56
N PHE A 239 -2.47 14.91 -4.20
CA PHE A 239 -3.73 14.63 -3.53
C PHE A 239 -3.57 14.92 -2.05
N VAL A 240 -4.50 15.70 -1.51
CA VAL A 240 -4.44 16.18 -0.13
C VAL A 240 -5.63 15.60 0.62
N ILE A 241 -5.34 14.90 1.72
CA ILE A 241 -6.35 14.27 2.58
C ILE A 241 -6.18 14.82 4.01
N PRO A 242 -7.12 15.64 4.49
CA PRO A 242 -7.12 16.11 5.88
C PRO A 242 -7.55 14.98 6.83
N ARG A 243 -6.88 14.87 7.98
CA ARG A 243 -7.17 13.91 9.04
C ARG A 243 -7.12 14.58 10.41
N VAL A 244 -8.01 14.16 11.31
CA VAL A 244 -7.87 14.48 12.74
C VAL A 244 -7.02 13.42 13.41
N THR A 245 -5.95 13.86 14.06
CA THR A 245 -5.08 12.99 14.87
C THR A 245 -5.16 13.45 16.32
N PHE A 246 -5.28 12.50 17.24
CA PHE A 246 -5.14 12.80 18.67
C PHE A 246 -3.69 13.17 18.94
N SER A 247 -3.46 14.43 19.27
CA SER A 247 -2.13 14.99 19.53
C SER A 247 -2.32 16.10 20.55
N PRO A 248 -2.48 15.73 21.84
CA PRO A 248 -2.73 16.69 22.89
C PRO A 248 -1.55 17.66 23.02
N ASP A 249 -1.87 18.94 23.21
CA ASP A 249 -0.86 19.95 23.48
C ASP A 249 -0.35 19.84 24.92
N TYR A 250 0.72 19.08 25.11
CA TYR A 250 1.36 18.90 26.41
C TYR A 250 1.94 20.19 27.00
N ASN A 251 2.05 21.28 26.23
CA ASN A 251 2.46 22.58 26.77
C ASN A 251 1.37 23.23 27.63
N ASN A 252 0.10 22.84 27.43
CA ASN A 252 -0.99 23.32 28.25
C ASN A 252 -1.08 22.49 29.54
N PRO A 253 -0.93 23.10 30.74
CA PRO A 253 -1.00 22.37 32.00
C PRO A 253 -2.36 21.71 32.26
N GLU A 254 -3.46 22.24 31.72
CA GLU A 254 -4.79 21.64 31.88
C GLU A 254 -4.94 20.35 31.06
N VAL A 255 -4.44 20.33 29.82
CA VAL A 255 -4.45 19.14 28.95
C VAL A 255 -3.57 18.06 29.54
N ARG A 256 -2.39 18.44 30.08
CA ARG A 256 -1.49 17.52 30.77
C ARG A 256 -2.15 16.91 32.01
N ARG A 257 -2.80 17.73 32.84
CA ARG A 257 -3.52 17.25 34.03
C ARG A 257 -4.65 16.30 33.65
N ALA A 258 -5.51 16.69 32.70
CA ALA A 258 -6.63 15.86 32.25
C ALA A 258 -6.16 14.52 31.66
N MET A 259 -5.05 14.52 30.92
CA MET A 259 -4.49 13.28 30.35
C MET A 259 -3.85 12.38 31.42
N LEU A 260 -3.20 12.96 32.43
CA LEU A 260 -2.67 12.22 33.57
C LEU A 260 -3.79 11.63 34.44
N GLU A 261 -4.85 12.38 34.71
CA GLU A 261 -6.04 11.91 35.45
C GLU A 261 -6.72 10.76 34.71
N GLN A 262 -6.91 10.89 33.39
CA GLN A 262 -7.49 9.84 32.58
C GLN A 262 -6.56 8.63 32.45
N GLY A 263 -5.23 8.84 32.37
CA GLY A 263 -4.23 7.78 32.40
C GLY A 263 -4.27 6.99 33.72
N MET A 264 -4.29 7.67 34.87
CA MET A 264 -4.40 7.04 36.19
C MET A 264 -5.71 6.29 36.36
N SER A 265 -6.82 6.84 35.86
CA SER A 265 -8.13 6.18 35.87
C SER A 265 -8.18 4.96 34.95
N SER A 266 -7.49 5.02 33.79
CA SER A 266 -7.41 3.91 32.84
C SER A 266 -6.59 2.74 33.39
N VAL A 267 -5.47 3.02 34.06
CA VAL A 267 -4.67 2.01 34.78
C VAL A 267 -5.48 1.38 35.91
N THR A 268 -6.22 2.20 36.67
CA THR A 268 -7.13 1.71 37.73
C THR A 268 -8.22 0.79 37.16
N ASN A 269 -8.76 1.09 35.97
CA ASN A 269 -9.75 0.24 35.30
C ASN A 269 -9.15 -1.03 34.68
N MET A 270 -7.92 -0.98 34.14
CA MET A 270 -7.27 -2.12 33.51
C MET A 270 -6.68 -3.11 34.51
N PHE A 271 -6.11 -2.61 35.60
CA PHE A 271 -5.40 -3.44 36.58
C PHE A 271 -6.19 -3.66 37.88
N GLY A 272 -7.37 -3.03 37.99
CA GLY A 272 -8.12 -2.95 39.23
C GLY A 272 -7.41 -2.00 40.20
N GLY A 273 -8.11 -1.01 40.72
CA GLY A 273 -7.54 -0.13 41.74
C GLY A 273 -6.94 -0.99 42.85
N SER A 274 -5.66 -0.74 43.17
CA SER A 274 -5.05 -1.30 44.37
C SER A 274 -6.00 -0.99 45.50
N ARG A 275 -6.74 -2.01 45.97
CA ARG A 275 -7.37 -1.94 47.28
C ARG A 275 -6.20 -1.64 48.21
N ALA A 276 -6.13 -0.41 48.70
CA ALA A 276 -5.46 -0.18 49.95
C ALA A 276 -6.03 -1.25 50.87
N LEU A 277 -5.18 -2.20 51.28
CA LEU A 277 -5.52 -3.17 52.30
C LEU A 277 -5.95 -2.32 53.48
N ALA A 278 -7.26 -2.20 53.68
CA ALA A 278 -7.82 -1.67 54.90
C ALA A 278 -7.12 -2.44 56.02
N ALA A 279 -6.42 -1.71 56.89
CA ALA A 279 -5.64 -2.27 57.97
C ALA A 279 -6.40 -3.44 58.60
N ALA A 280 -5.91 -4.66 58.36
CA ALA A 280 -6.44 -5.83 59.02
C ALA A 280 -6.22 -5.61 60.52
N PRO A 281 -7.20 -5.94 61.38
CA PRO A 281 -7.02 -5.82 62.82
C PRO A 281 -5.81 -6.66 63.22
N SER A 282 -4.90 -6.02 63.96
CA SER A 282 -3.69 -6.61 64.50
C SER A 282 -4.03 -7.82 65.36
N TYR A 283 -3.77 -9.03 64.86
CA TYR A 283 -3.77 -10.29 65.61
C TYR A 283 -2.47 -10.44 66.44
N LEU A 284 -2.06 -9.39 67.14
CA LEU A 284 -0.91 -9.42 68.06
C LEU A 284 -1.31 -10.06 69.41
N ASP A 285 -1.85 -11.28 69.38
CA ASP A 285 -1.93 -12.11 70.58
C ASP A 285 -2.13 -13.61 70.27
N GLN A 286 -1.29 -14.17 69.40
CA GLN A 286 -1.15 -15.63 69.29
C GLN A 286 0.33 -16.02 69.50
N PRO A 287 0.62 -17.00 70.36
CA PRO A 287 1.98 -17.46 70.56
C PRO A 287 2.52 -18.05 69.26
N ALA A 288 3.75 -17.66 68.90
CA ALA A 288 4.44 -18.15 67.72
C ALA A 288 4.48 -19.68 67.73
N ARG A 289 3.89 -20.31 66.71
CA ARG A 289 4.18 -21.72 66.41
C ARG A 289 5.55 -21.78 65.75
N GLU A 290 6.51 -22.33 66.47
CA GLU A 290 7.83 -22.72 65.96
C GLU A 290 7.71 -23.98 65.09
N ASP A 291 7.04 -23.91 63.94
CA ASP A 291 6.80 -25.10 63.11
C ASP A 291 7.46 -25.01 61.72
N PHE A 292 8.40 -24.09 61.49
CA PHE A 292 9.16 -24.07 60.23
C PHE A 292 10.65 -23.81 60.47
N ASN A 293 11.42 -24.89 60.49
CA ASN A 293 12.88 -24.85 60.51
C ASN A 293 13.42 -25.23 59.10
N PRO A 294 13.96 -24.28 58.33
CA PRO A 294 14.45 -24.55 56.96
C PRO A 294 15.68 -25.47 56.91
N GLU A 295 16.39 -25.66 58.03
CA GLU A 295 17.52 -26.59 58.13
C GLU A 295 17.10 -28.07 58.00
N ASP A 296 15.86 -28.41 58.38
CA ASP A 296 15.34 -29.79 58.35
C ASP A 296 15.14 -30.33 56.92
N PHE A 297 15.17 -29.44 55.92
CA PHE A 297 14.98 -29.77 54.50
C PHE A 297 16.28 -29.69 53.68
N SER A 298 17.40 -29.31 54.31
CA SER A 298 18.70 -29.12 53.64
C SER A 298 19.33 -30.40 53.09
N THR A 299 18.91 -31.56 53.61
CA THR A 299 19.41 -32.89 53.21
C THR A 299 18.39 -33.72 52.43
N ASN A 300 17.30 -33.10 51.98
CA ASN A 300 16.25 -33.80 51.24
C ASN A 300 16.78 -34.23 49.85
N ALA A 301 16.92 -35.55 49.67
CA ALA A 301 17.42 -36.19 48.46
C ALA A 301 16.59 -35.89 47.19
N ALA A 302 15.36 -35.38 47.33
CA ALA A 302 14.55 -34.91 46.21
C ALA A 302 15.10 -33.64 45.52
N PHE A 303 16.02 -32.92 46.16
CA PHE A 303 16.67 -31.72 45.61
C PHE A 303 18.10 -31.98 45.11
N ALA A 304 18.60 -33.22 45.17
CA ALA A 304 19.87 -33.60 44.57
C ALA A 304 19.67 -33.99 43.09
N SER A 305 19.61 -33.00 42.21
CA SER A 305 19.55 -33.23 40.76
C SER A 305 20.96 -33.35 40.16
N ASP A 306 21.41 -34.57 39.90
CA ASP A 306 22.07 -34.98 38.65
C ASP A 306 22.68 -36.39 38.78
N ALA A 307 21.95 -37.38 38.28
CA ALA A 307 22.53 -38.62 37.79
C ALA A 307 21.85 -38.90 36.44
N LEU A 308 22.61 -38.71 35.36
CA LEU A 308 22.24 -39.16 34.03
C LEU A 308 22.21 -40.69 34.03
N ASP A 309 21.02 -41.29 33.99
CA ASP A 309 20.89 -42.69 33.58
C ASP A 309 20.72 -42.74 32.05
N PRO A 310 21.46 -43.61 31.31
CA PRO A 310 21.71 -43.41 29.88
C PRO A 310 20.66 -44.00 28.92
N ASP A 311 19.49 -44.41 29.40
CA ASP A 311 18.68 -45.39 28.66
C ASP A 311 17.17 -45.11 28.61
N ASP A 312 16.76 -43.84 28.52
CA ASP A 312 15.41 -43.53 28.05
C ASP A 312 15.37 -42.30 27.14
N SER A 313 15.65 -42.54 25.86
CA SER A 313 15.14 -41.70 24.78
C SER A 313 14.25 -42.56 23.88
N PRO A 314 13.05 -42.07 23.56
CA PRO A 314 12.72 -41.97 22.15
C PRO A 314 12.05 -40.62 21.83
N PHE A 315 12.70 -39.92 20.89
CA PHE A 315 12.16 -38.89 19.99
C PHE A 315 12.27 -37.39 20.39
N GLY A 316 13.46 -36.81 20.15
CA GLY A 316 13.65 -35.81 19.09
C GLY A 316 13.20 -34.35 19.30
N SER A 317 13.94 -33.63 20.16
CA SER A 317 14.35 -32.22 20.07
C SER A 317 13.47 -31.19 19.32
N ALA A 318 12.80 -30.32 20.10
CA ALA A 318 12.53 -28.94 19.72
C ALA A 318 13.66 -28.06 20.29
N GLU A 319 14.36 -27.31 19.43
CA GLU A 319 15.44 -26.43 19.86
C GLU A 319 14.93 -25.11 20.45
N ASP A 320 15.60 -24.77 21.55
CA ASP A 320 15.75 -23.53 22.30
C ASP A 320 15.35 -22.20 21.64
N PHE A 321 14.60 -21.41 22.42
CA PHE A 321 14.70 -19.96 22.45
C PHE A 321 14.82 -19.51 23.91
N SER A 322 15.97 -18.96 24.26
CA SER A 322 16.20 -18.22 25.51
C SER A 322 16.66 -16.79 25.20
N ASP A 323 15.93 -15.83 25.76
CA ASP A 323 16.36 -14.46 26.13
C ASP A 323 16.92 -14.55 27.60
N PRO A 324 17.53 -13.54 28.28
CA PRO A 324 17.39 -12.08 28.11
C PRO A 324 18.59 -11.13 28.51
N GLU A 325 18.40 -9.83 28.23
CA GLU A 325 18.72 -8.57 28.97
C GLU A 325 20.14 -8.16 29.43
N SER A 326 20.59 -6.96 29.01
CA SER A 326 20.56 -5.69 29.81
C SER A 326 21.39 -4.53 29.17
N ASP A 327 20.82 -3.31 29.19
CA ASP A 327 21.38 -2.02 28.72
C ASP A 327 22.54 -1.48 29.61
N PRO A 328 23.37 -0.51 29.13
CA PRO A 328 23.09 0.91 29.42
C PRO A 328 23.44 1.92 28.28
N GLU A 329 22.86 3.10 28.44
CA GLU A 329 22.98 4.35 27.67
C GLU A 329 24.43 4.87 27.50
N GLU A 330 24.75 5.54 26.37
CA GLU A 330 25.26 6.93 26.32
C GLU A 330 25.67 7.40 24.90
N GLU A 331 25.27 8.65 24.63
CA GLU A 331 25.95 9.74 23.92
C GLU A 331 26.55 9.60 22.50
N GLN A 332 26.00 10.45 21.63
CA GLN A 332 26.67 11.30 20.63
C GLN A 332 28.20 11.17 20.57
N ASN A 333 28.75 10.75 19.42
CA ASN A 333 29.76 11.51 18.66
C ASN A 333 30.22 10.76 17.39
N ALA A 334 30.41 11.57 16.33
CA ALA A 334 31.32 11.38 15.21
C ALA A 334 31.66 9.94 14.77
N ALA A 335 31.05 9.49 13.66
CA ALA A 335 31.61 8.40 12.88
C ALA A 335 33.00 8.80 12.36
N THR A 336 34.01 8.25 13.02
CA THR A 336 35.37 8.11 12.54
C THR A 336 35.33 7.47 11.16
N ILE A 337 36.06 8.09 10.22
CA ILE A 337 36.25 7.57 8.87
C ILE A 337 37.11 6.31 9.01
N ASP A 338 36.51 5.14 8.86
CA ASP A 338 37.28 3.91 8.67
C ASP A 338 37.89 3.96 7.26
N GLN A 339 39.18 4.24 7.18
CA GLN A 339 39.86 4.61 5.92
C GLN A 339 40.09 3.42 4.97
N ASN A 340 39.52 2.25 5.25
CA ASN A 340 39.78 1.05 4.47
C ASN A 340 38.55 0.17 4.22
N ASP A 341 37.35 0.75 4.25
CA ASP A 341 36.14 0.03 3.84
C ASP A 341 36.15 -0.19 2.31
N PRO A 342 36.23 -1.45 1.80
CA PRO A 342 36.38 -1.72 0.37
C PRO A 342 35.17 -1.28 -0.45
N ASN A 343 34.03 -1.03 0.20
CA ASN A 343 32.78 -0.59 -0.42
C ASN A 343 32.51 0.91 -0.31
N GLN A 344 33.55 1.71 -0.07
CA GLN A 344 33.46 3.16 -0.13
C GLN A 344 34.46 3.75 -1.12
N CYS A 345 33.99 4.69 -1.95
CA CYS A 345 34.85 5.40 -2.88
C CYS A 345 35.84 6.29 -2.12
N GLN A 346 37.14 6.06 -2.29
CA GLN A 346 38.18 6.81 -1.58
C GLN A 346 38.21 8.31 -1.93
N LYS A 347 37.72 8.70 -3.11
CA LYS A 347 37.76 10.10 -3.58
C LYS A 347 36.57 10.94 -3.14
N CYS A 348 35.37 10.35 -3.04
CA CYS A 348 34.15 11.10 -2.75
C CYS A 348 33.31 10.53 -1.61
N GLY A 349 33.75 9.45 -0.96
CA GLY A 349 33.05 8.83 0.16
C GLY A 349 31.73 8.12 -0.22
N ALA A 350 31.38 8.04 -1.50
CA ALA A 350 30.15 7.38 -1.93
C ALA A 350 30.21 5.86 -1.71
N LYS A 351 29.15 5.27 -1.18
CA LYS A 351 29.00 3.80 -1.07
C LYS A 351 28.95 3.19 -2.48
N ILE A 352 29.79 2.19 -2.72
CA ILE A 352 29.91 1.46 -3.99
C ILE A 352 29.61 -0.02 -3.76
N THR A 353 29.11 -0.70 -4.79
CA THR A 353 28.88 -2.15 -4.74
C THR A 353 30.19 -2.92 -4.90
N ASP A 354 30.27 -4.14 -4.36
CA ASP A 354 31.45 -5.02 -4.43
C ASP A 354 32.00 -5.17 -5.85
N LYS A 355 31.11 -5.21 -6.86
CA LYS A 355 31.51 -5.33 -8.26
C LYS A 355 32.27 -4.08 -8.76
N VAL A 356 31.85 -2.90 -8.33
CA VAL A 356 32.46 -1.62 -8.74
C VAL A 356 33.77 -1.39 -7.97
N SER A 357 33.82 -1.76 -6.68
CA SER A 357 35.05 -1.70 -5.90
C SER A 357 36.13 -2.64 -6.43
N THR A 358 35.78 -3.90 -6.71
CA THR A 358 36.72 -4.89 -7.27
C THR A 358 37.25 -4.46 -8.64
N PHE A 359 36.39 -3.92 -9.51
CA PHE A 359 36.81 -3.38 -10.82
C PHE A 359 37.72 -2.15 -10.68
N ALA A 360 37.42 -1.25 -9.74
CA ALA A 360 38.22 -0.06 -9.51
C ALA A 360 39.59 -0.39 -8.92
N ILE A 361 39.66 -1.33 -7.97
CA ILE A 361 40.93 -1.79 -7.39
C ILE A 361 41.79 -2.45 -8.48
N LYS A 362 41.19 -3.27 -9.35
CA LYS A 362 41.92 -3.94 -10.44
C LYS A 362 42.50 -2.96 -11.48
N ASN A 363 41.79 -1.89 -11.83
CA ASN A 363 42.20 -0.98 -12.90
C ASN A 363 42.91 0.29 -12.42
N PHE A 364 42.60 0.76 -11.21
CA PHE A 364 43.08 2.03 -10.65
C PHE A 364 43.78 1.87 -9.29
N GLY A 365 43.91 0.64 -8.78
CA GLY A 365 44.59 0.33 -7.52
C GLY A 365 43.88 0.79 -6.26
N LYS A 366 42.70 1.42 -6.38
CA LYS A 366 41.94 2.06 -5.30
C LYS A 366 40.42 1.92 -5.53
N PRO A 367 39.60 1.77 -4.48
CA PRO A 367 38.15 1.71 -4.63
C PRO A 367 37.59 3.08 -5.06
N LEU A 368 37.09 3.17 -6.30
CA LEU A 368 36.52 4.38 -6.90
C LEU A 368 35.13 4.11 -7.47
N CYS A 369 34.20 5.05 -7.31
CA CYS A 369 32.88 4.98 -7.95
C CYS A 369 32.95 5.29 -9.45
N MET A 370 31.94 4.86 -10.21
CA MET A 370 31.87 5.03 -11.67
C MET A 370 32.07 6.49 -12.12
N SER A 371 31.54 7.47 -11.38
CA SER A 371 31.71 8.89 -11.73
C SER A 371 33.13 9.40 -11.49
N CYS A 372 33.82 8.90 -10.47
CA CYS A 372 35.23 9.21 -10.23
C CYS A 372 36.17 8.49 -11.20
N GLN A 373 35.81 7.29 -11.66
CA GLN A 373 36.51 6.59 -12.74
C GLN A 373 36.45 7.38 -14.05
N HIS A 374 35.26 7.88 -14.43
CA HIS A 374 35.10 8.68 -15.65
C HIS A 374 35.78 10.05 -15.58
N LYS A 375 35.78 10.72 -14.41
CA LYS A 375 36.47 12.00 -14.22
C LYS A 375 37.99 11.86 -14.10
N GLY A 376 38.50 10.67 -13.78
CA GLY A 376 39.92 10.33 -13.80
C GLY A 376 40.43 9.84 -15.16
N GLY A 377 39.54 9.66 -16.14
CA GLY A 377 39.87 9.17 -17.48
C GLY A 377 40.48 10.22 -18.43
N ALA A 378 41.04 11.32 -17.91
CA ALA A 378 41.79 12.29 -18.69
C ALA A 378 43.21 12.44 -18.11
N ALA A 379 44.19 12.01 -18.91
CA ALA A 379 45.65 11.97 -18.71
C ALA A 379 46.13 10.78 -17.82
N GLN A 380 47.04 9.90 -18.25
CA GLN A 380 48.12 9.96 -19.25
C GLN A 380 48.22 8.66 -20.06
#